data_AF-A0A356T5U0-F1
#
_entry.id   AF-A0A356T5U0-F1
#
_cell.length_a   1.000
_cell.length_b   1.000
_cell.length_c   1.000
_cell.angle_alpha   90.00
_cell.angle_beta   90.00
_cell.angle_gamma   90.00
#
_symmetry.space_group_name_H-M   'P 1'
#
loop_
_entity.id
_entity.type
_entity.pdbx_description
1 polymer ?
#
loop_
_entity_poly.entity_id
_entity_poly.type
_entity_poly.pdbx_seq_one_letter_code
_entity_poly.pdbx_strand_id
1 'polypeptide(L)'
;MLENLLRPWIVARLLSGGAVALLALFGAWVAWRVLKRWRIGASTEGQLALERRAELVAAVVQVALVFAAANLALTVLTADRLTHSIRGAMCAWGVFDASPHGFLALATSALGAALCALWVVLHRLDLKLAKPVLTRRKFAALFGLAPVLVLDLYVTARWALDLDMEVVATCCSLGLDDALGGTQ
;
A
#
# COMPACT_ATOMS: atom_id res chain seq x y z
N MET A 1 5.49 1.74 -25.41
CA MET A 1 5.38 1.04 -24.10
C MET A 1 6.25 1.68 -23.00
N LEU A 2 7.57 1.89 -23.20
CA LEU A 2 8.43 2.55 -22.19
C LEU A 2 8.22 4.08 -22.02
N GLU A 3 7.67 4.78 -23.03
CA GLU A 3 7.40 6.24 -22.92
C GLU A 3 6.35 6.59 -21.85
N ASN A 4 5.45 5.66 -21.51
CA ASN A 4 4.50 5.87 -20.41
C ASN A 4 5.19 5.92 -19.04
N LEU A 5 6.29 5.17 -18.86
CA LEU A 5 7.07 5.15 -17.62
C LEU A 5 7.83 6.45 -17.36
N LEU A 6 8.06 7.30 -18.36
CA LEU A 6 8.74 8.59 -18.17
C LEU A 6 7.79 9.71 -17.71
N ARG A 7 6.49 9.43 -17.56
CA ARG A 7 5.59 10.44 -17.01
C ARG A 7 5.90 10.65 -15.53
N PRO A 8 6.14 11.90 -15.10
CA PRO A 8 6.62 12.20 -13.75
C PRO A 8 5.70 11.66 -12.65
N TRP A 9 4.40 11.57 -12.93
CA TRP A 9 3.38 11.04 -12.01
C TRP A 9 3.51 9.52 -11.77
N ILE A 10 3.74 8.75 -12.83
CA ILE A 10 3.91 7.28 -12.73
C ILE A 10 5.23 6.97 -12.02
N VAL A 11 6.31 7.68 -12.35
CA VAL A 11 7.60 7.54 -11.65
C VAL A 11 7.46 7.89 -10.17
N ALA A 12 6.80 9.00 -9.84
CA ALA A 12 6.58 9.40 -8.46
C ALA A 12 5.82 8.31 -7.67
N ARG A 13 4.77 7.72 -8.26
CA ARG A 13 3.99 6.65 -7.64
C ARG A 13 4.77 5.34 -7.50
N LEU A 14 5.62 4.98 -8.46
CA LEU A 14 6.48 3.81 -8.38
C LEU A 14 7.60 3.99 -7.35
N LEU A 15 8.21 5.17 -7.26
CA LEU A 15 9.23 5.48 -6.27
C LEU A 15 8.66 5.43 -4.84
N SER A 16 7.49 6.03 -4.63
CA SER A 16 6.82 5.99 -3.33
C SER A 16 6.36 4.56 -2.98
N GLY A 17 5.85 3.80 -3.95
CA GLY A 17 5.54 2.37 -3.80
C GLY A 17 6.77 1.53 -3.43
N GLY A 18 7.89 1.74 -4.12
CA GLY A 18 9.17 1.09 -3.84
C GLY A 18 9.69 1.41 -2.44
N ALA A 19 9.60 2.67 -2.00
CA ALA A 19 9.96 3.08 -0.65
C ALA A 19 9.12 2.34 0.41
N VAL A 20 7.80 2.24 0.23
CA VAL A 20 6.91 1.50 1.13
C VAL A 20 7.26 0.02 1.17
N ALA A 21 7.50 -0.61 0.01
CA ALA A 21 7.88 -2.02 -0.07
C ALA A 21 9.21 -2.29 0.63
N LEU A 22 10.21 -1.41 0.45
CA LEU A 22 11.50 -1.52 1.14
C LEU A 22 11.36 -1.37 2.65
N LEU A 23 10.59 -0.38 3.12
CA LEU A 23 10.31 -0.19 4.55
C LEU A 23 9.57 -1.40 5.14
N ALA A 24 8.62 -1.98 4.39
CA ALA A 24 7.88 -3.16 4.81
C ALA A 24 8.77 -4.40 4.89
N LEU A 25 9.64 -4.64 3.90
CA LEU A 25 10.63 -5.72 3.91
C LEU A 25 11.63 -5.56 5.05
N PHE A 26 12.10 -4.34 5.29
CA PHE A 26 12.99 -4.05 6.42
C PHE A 26 12.30 -4.31 7.75
N GLY A 27 11.04 -3.86 7.91
CA GLY A 27 10.21 -4.15 9.07
C GLY A 27 10.03 -5.64 9.30
N ALA A 28 9.66 -6.40 8.26
CA ALA A 28 9.49 -7.85 8.31
C ALA A 28 10.79 -8.58 8.64
N TRP A 29 11.93 -8.12 8.13
CA TRP A 29 13.24 -8.69 8.44
C TRP A 29 13.64 -8.44 9.90
N VAL A 30 13.41 -7.23 10.42
CA VAL A 30 13.64 -6.92 11.85
C VAL A 30 12.70 -7.76 12.71
N ALA A 31 11.42 -7.88 12.33
CA ALA A 31 10.44 -8.73 13.00
C ALA A 31 10.87 -10.19 13.06
N TRP A 32 11.36 -10.74 11.96
CA TRP A 32 11.91 -12.10 11.91
C TRP A 32 13.09 -12.26 12.85
N ARG A 33 14.04 -11.31 12.86
CA ARG A 33 15.21 -11.36 13.74
C ARG A 33 14.83 -11.27 15.22
N VAL A 34 13.77 -10.52 15.54
CA VAL A 34 13.21 -10.44 16.90
C VAL A 34 12.54 -11.76 17.29
N LEU A 35 11.70 -12.34 16.42
CA LEU A 35 11.01 -13.62 16.68
C LEU A 35 11.99 -14.79 16.85
N LYS A 36 13.05 -14.84 16.03
CA LYS A 36 14.05 -15.92 16.06
C LYS A 36 14.94 -15.87 17.31
N ARG A 37 15.12 -14.69 17.92
CA ARG A 37 15.93 -14.51 19.15
C ARG A 37 15.09 -14.40 20.42
N TRP A 38 13.76 -14.51 20.32
CA TRP A 38 12.88 -14.39 21.48
C TRP A 38 12.97 -15.63 22.37
N ARG A 39 13.59 -15.50 23.54
CA ARG A 39 13.68 -16.56 24.56
C ARG A 39 12.76 -16.19 25.73
N ILE A 40 11.68 -16.96 25.92
CA ILE A 40 10.71 -16.75 27.00
C ILE A 40 11.38 -17.13 28.33
N GLY A 41 11.54 -16.19 29.26
CA GLY A 41 11.90 -16.49 30.65
C GLY A 41 13.15 -15.83 31.25
N ALA A 42 13.79 -14.87 30.59
CA ALA A 42 14.93 -14.15 31.20
C ALA A 42 14.74 -12.63 31.17
N SER A 43 14.56 -12.02 32.35
CA SER A 43 14.63 -10.57 32.57
C SER A 43 16.09 -10.11 32.56
N THR A 44 16.74 -10.22 31.41
CA THR A 44 18.12 -9.80 31.18
C THR A 44 18.17 -8.73 30.10
N GLU A 45 19.30 -8.04 29.93
CA GLU A 45 19.56 -6.93 28.98
C GLU A 45 19.00 -7.12 27.56
N GLY A 46 18.76 -8.38 27.15
CA GLY A 46 18.02 -8.72 25.94
C GLY A 46 16.62 -8.10 25.84
N GLN A 47 15.88 -7.93 26.93
CA GLN A 47 14.55 -7.30 26.93
C GLN A 47 14.62 -5.80 26.57
N LEU A 48 15.60 -5.08 27.11
CA LEU A 48 15.83 -3.66 26.84
C LEU A 48 16.25 -3.42 25.36
N ALA A 49 17.05 -4.34 24.80
CA ALA A 49 17.42 -4.31 23.39
C ALA A 49 16.23 -4.60 22.47
N LEU A 50 15.24 -5.37 22.93
CA LEU A 50 14.02 -5.65 22.18
C LEU A 50 13.03 -4.47 22.21
N GLU A 51 12.90 -3.75 23.32
CA GLU A 51 12.10 -2.51 23.39
C GLU A 51 12.62 -1.46 22.41
N ARG A 52 13.94 -1.20 22.39
CA ARG A 52 14.54 -0.27 21.41
C ARG A 52 14.28 -0.68 19.96
N ARG A 53 14.29 -1.98 19.66
CA ARG A 53 13.99 -2.49 18.31
C ARG A 53 12.50 -2.37 17.98
N ALA A 54 11.62 -2.56 18.95
CA ALA A 54 10.18 -2.39 18.76
C ALA A 54 9.81 -0.92 18.49
N GLU A 55 10.47 0.02 19.18
CA GLU A 55 10.37 1.47 18.93
C GLU A 55 10.88 1.83 17.52
N LEU A 56 12.02 1.24 17.10
CA LEU A 56 12.54 1.44 15.75
C LEU A 56 11.58 0.94 14.66
N VAL A 57 10.97 -0.24 14.86
CA VAL A 57 9.96 -0.77 13.94
C VAL A 57 8.71 0.11 13.94
N ALA A 58 8.30 0.63 15.09
CA ALA A 58 7.17 1.54 15.19
C ALA A 58 7.38 2.82 14.37
N ALA A 59 8.56 3.43 14.48
CA ALA A 59 8.94 4.59 13.69
C ALA A 59 8.93 4.27 12.19
N VAL A 60 9.50 3.12 11.79
CA VAL A 60 9.51 2.67 10.38
C VAL A 60 8.10 2.48 9.83
N VAL A 61 7.19 1.86 10.59
CA VAL A 61 5.80 1.65 10.14
C VAL A 61 5.00 2.95 10.12
N GLN A 62 5.25 3.89 11.04
CA GLN A 62 4.64 5.23 10.98
C GLN A 62 5.05 5.98 9.72
N VAL A 63 6.34 5.91 9.34
CA VAL A 63 6.81 6.49 8.08
C VAL A 63 6.17 5.77 6.89
N ALA A 64 6.11 4.43 6.91
CA ALA A 64 5.45 3.65 5.86
C ALA A 64 3.96 4.00 5.70
N LEU A 65 3.25 4.35 6.79
CA LEU A 65 1.88 4.84 6.74
C LEU A 65 1.76 6.16 5.98
N VAL A 66 2.66 7.12 6.22
CA VAL A 66 2.68 8.40 5.49
C VAL A 66 2.88 8.16 4.00
N PHE A 67 3.83 7.28 3.64
CA PHE A 67 4.05 6.93 2.24
C PHE A 67 2.90 6.11 1.64
N ALA A 68 2.22 5.27 2.41
CA ALA A 68 1.04 4.53 1.95
C ALA A 68 -0.16 5.46 1.70
N ALA A 69 -0.35 6.48 2.54
CA ALA A 69 -1.34 7.53 2.31
C ALA A 69 -0.97 8.38 1.07
N ALA A 70 0.31 8.72 0.91
CA ALA A 70 0.80 9.39 -0.29
C ALA A 70 0.55 8.53 -1.54
N ASN A 71 0.83 7.23 -1.49
CA ASN A 71 0.56 6.28 -2.57
C ASN A 71 -0.90 6.34 -3.02
N LEU A 72 -1.85 6.28 -2.08
CA LEU A 72 -3.27 6.39 -2.38
C LEU A 72 -3.60 7.72 -3.09
N ALA A 73 -3.11 8.84 -2.55
CA ALA A 73 -3.32 10.16 -3.15
C ALA A 73 -2.69 10.27 -4.54
N LEU A 74 -1.48 9.74 -4.72
CA LEU A 74 -0.79 9.69 -6.00
C LEU A 74 -1.51 8.80 -7.01
N THR A 75 -2.12 7.68 -6.60
CA THR A 75 -2.93 6.84 -7.50
C THR A 75 -4.09 7.64 -8.07
N VAL A 76 -4.82 8.38 -7.22
CA VAL A 76 -5.94 9.23 -7.65
C VAL A 76 -5.45 10.39 -8.53
N LEU A 77 -4.38 11.08 -8.14
CA LEU A 77 -3.82 12.19 -8.92
C LEU A 77 -3.30 11.72 -10.29
N THR A 78 -2.70 10.55 -10.35
CA THR A 78 -2.18 9.99 -11.59
C THR A 78 -3.34 9.71 -12.55
N ALA A 79 -4.43 9.11 -12.05
CA ALA A 79 -5.64 8.88 -12.84
C ALA A 79 -6.27 10.21 -13.31
N ASP A 80 -6.38 11.20 -12.43
CA ASP A 80 -6.92 12.51 -12.79
C ASP A 80 -6.07 13.22 -13.86
N ARG A 81 -4.75 13.17 -13.76
CA ARG A 81 -3.85 13.78 -14.77
C ARG A 81 -3.82 13.02 -16.08
N LEU A 82 -4.12 11.73 -16.08
CA LEU A 82 -4.20 10.89 -17.28
C LEU A 82 -5.48 11.14 -18.08
N THR A 83 -6.54 11.70 -17.48
CA THR A 83 -7.79 12.06 -18.18
C THR A 83 -7.53 12.95 -19.40
N HIS A 84 -6.63 13.94 -19.27
CA HIS A 84 -6.28 14.85 -20.36
C HIS A 84 -5.48 14.19 -21.50
N SER A 85 -4.89 13.02 -21.25
CA SER A 85 -4.07 12.31 -22.22
C SER A 85 -4.81 11.17 -22.93
N ILE A 86 -5.98 10.76 -22.43
CA ILE A 86 -6.82 9.69 -22.97
C ILE A 86 -8.05 10.31 -23.64
N ARG A 87 -8.32 9.97 -24.90
CA ARG A 87 -9.52 10.48 -25.60
C ARG A 87 -10.79 9.90 -24.97
N GLY A 88 -11.67 10.79 -24.49
CA GLY A 88 -12.99 10.43 -23.94
C GLY A 88 -13.06 10.35 -22.42
N ALA A 89 -11.94 10.41 -21.69
CA ALA A 89 -11.95 10.38 -20.23
C ALA A 89 -12.24 11.79 -19.66
N MET A 90 -13.49 12.04 -19.22
CA MET A 90 -13.85 13.28 -18.48
C MET A 90 -13.57 13.17 -16.97
N CYS A 91 -13.56 11.95 -16.43
CA CYS A 91 -13.39 11.63 -15.01
C CYS A 91 -12.26 10.61 -14.81
N ALA A 92 -11.60 10.62 -13.64
CA ALA A 92 -10.60 9.61 -13.26
C ALA A 92 -11.14 8.17 -13.32
N TRP A 93 -12.46 8.00 -13.17
CA TRP A 93 -13.15 6.72 -13.35
C TRP A 93 -12.95 6.12 -14.74
N GLY A 94 -13.02 6.91 -15.81
CA GLY A 94 -12.77 6.40 -17.17
C GLY A 94 -11.34 5.92 -17.38
N VAL A 95 -10.38 6.43 -16.61
CA VAL A 95 -8.98 5.97 -16.63
C VAL A 95 -8.80 4.67 -15.86
N PHE A 96 -9.55 4.49 -14.76
CA PHE A 96 -9.54 3.24 -14.01
C PHE A 96 -10.32 2.11 -14.70
N ASP A 97 -11.36 2.45 -15.45
CA ASP A 97 -12.18 1.50 -16.22
C ASP A 97 -11.49 1.06 -17.52
N ALA A 98 -10.67 1.93 -18.12
CA ALA A 98 -9.90 1.62 -19.33
C ALA A 98 -8.88 0.48 -19.15
N SER A 99 -8.52 0.12 -17.92
CA SER A 99 -7.65 -1.02 -17.63
C SER A 99 -8.30 -1.95 -16.61
N PRO A 100 -8.29 -3.28 -16.82
CA PRO A 100 -8.81 -4.25 -15.86
C PRO A 100 -8.08 -4.22 -14.51
N HIS A 101 -6.88 -3.62 -14.46
CA HIS A 101 -6.07 -3.50 -13.25
C HIS A 101 -6.24 -2.15 -12.53
N GLY A 102 -6.97 -1.18 -13.09
CA GLY A 102 -7.09 0.18 -12.54
C GLY A 102 -7.80 0.20 -11.19
N PHE A 103 -9.02 -0.32 -11.13
CA PHE A 103 -9.76 -0.45 -9.87
C PHE A 103 -9.05 -1.36 -8.86
N LEU A 104 -8.37 -2.40 -9.35
CA LEU A 104 -7.58 -3.29 -8.50
C LEU A 104 -6.44 -2.53 -7.82
N ALA A 105 -5.69 -1.69 -8.55
CA ALA A 105 -4.60 -0.88 -8.00
C ALA A 105 -5.09 0.12 -6.95
N LEU A 106 -6.26 0.74 -7.18
CA LEU A 106 -6.87 1.64 -6.19
C LEU A 106 -7.27 0.87 -4.92
N ALA A 107 -7.89 -0.30 -5.07
CA ALA A 107 -8.29 -1.15 -3.95
C ALA A 107 -7.08 -1.65 -3.15
N THR A 108 -6.01 -2.09 -3.79
CA THR A 108 -4.78 -2.54 -3.09
C THR A 108 -4.10 -1.39 -2.37
N SER A 109 -4.08 -0.19 -2.96
CA SER A 109 -3.49 1.00 -2.33
C SER A 109 -4.27 1.39 -1.08
N ALA A 110 -5.60 1.38 -1.16
CA ALA A 110 -6.47 1.66 -0.03
C ALA A 110 -6.33 0.61 1.08
N LEU A 111 -6.29 -0.68 0.71
CA LEU A 111 -6.06 -1.78 1.65
C LEU A 111 -4.68 -1.67 2.32
N GLY A 112 -3.63 -1.34 1.58
CA GLY A 112 -2.28 -1.14 2.12
C GLY A 112 -2.23 0.00 3.14
N ALA A 113 -2.85 1.14 2.82
CA ALA A 113 -2.95 2.27 3.75
C ALA A 113 -3.79 1.93 4.99
N ALA A 114 -4.92 1.23 4.82
CA ALA A 114 -5.79 0.82 5.92
C ALA A 114 -5.08 -0.17 6.86
N LEU A 115 -4.36 -1.15 6.32
CA LEU A 115 -3.62 -2.13 7.12
C LEU A 115 -2.44 -1.48 7.86
N CYS A 116 -1.73 -0.54 7.24
CA CYS A 116 -0.71 0.26 7.93
C CYS A 116 -1.33 1.07 9.08
N ALA A 117 -2.48 1.70 8.86
CA ALA A 117 -3.17 2.50 9.88
C ALA A 117 -3.63 1.60 11.04
N LEU A 118 -4.22 0.44 10.73
CA LEU A 118 -4.64 -0.55 11.72
C LEU A 118 -3.46 -1.03 12.57
N TRP A 119 -2.30 -1.28 11.96
CA TRP A 119 -1.10 -1.68 12.68
C TRP A 119 -0.62 -0.58 13.64
N VAL A 120 -0.61 0.68 13.21
CA VAL A 120 -0.21 1.82 14.05
C VAL A 120 -1.17 1.99 15.23
N VAL A 121 -2.48 1.85 15.01
CA VAL A 121 -3.49 1.90 16.07
C VAL A 121 -3.27 0.76 17.07
N LEU A 122 -3.07 -0.47 16.57
CA LEU A 122 -2.79 -1.63 17.41
C LEU A 122 -1.52 -1.43 18.24
N HIS A 123 -0.48 -0.83 17.65
CA HIS A 123 0.74 -0.51 18.36
C HIS A 123 0.53 0.56 19.46
N ARG A 124 -0.24 1.62 19.20
CA ARG A 124 -0.57 2.63 20.22
C ARG A 124 -1.39 2.04 21.36
N LEU A 125 -2.24 1.06 21.07
CA LEU A 125 -2.99 0.34 22.09
C LEU A 125 -2.06 -0.53 22.95
N ASP A 126 -1.13 -1.25 22.31
CA ASP A 126 -0.11 -2.08 22.97
C ASP A 126 0.78 -1.27 23.93
N LEU A 127 1.17 -0.05 23.56
CA LEU A 127 1.93 0.86 24.44
C LEU A 127 1.17 1.26 25.72
N LYS A 128 -0.17 1.15 25.74
CA LYS A 128 -0.99 1.44 26.92
C LYS A 128 -1.21 0.21 27.82
N LEU A 129 -0.87 -0.99 27.35
CA LEU A 129 -1.02 -2.22 28.11
C LEU A 129 0.24 -2.52 28.93
N ALA A 130 0.08 -2.66 30.25
CA ALA A 130 1.16 -2.87 31.20
C ALA A 130 1.81 -4.28 31.16
N LYS A 131 1.31 -5.21 30.31
CA LYS A 131 1.85 -6.58 30.20
C LYS A 131 2.14 -6.93 28.73
N PRO A 132 3.39 -7.24 28.36
CA PRO A 132 3.78 -7.54 26.99
C PRO A 132 3.36 -8.96 26.58
N VAL A 133 2.06 -9.18 26.40
CA VAL A 133 1.48 -10.44 25.89
C VAL A 133 1.30 -10.38 24.36
N LEU A 134 1.35 -9.18 23.76
CA LEU A 134 0.96 -8.94 22.37
C LEU A 134 2.10 -8.90 21.35
N THR A 135 3.36 -9.09 21.76
CA THR A 135 4.52 -9.04 20.84
C THR A 135 4.40 -10.06 19.71
N ARG A 136 3.90 -11.27 19.97
CA ARG A 136 3.75 -12.32 18.94
C ARG A 136 2.69 -11.97 17.88
N ARG A 137 1.57 -11.35 18.29
CA ARG A 137 0.49 -10.93 17.37
C ARG A 137 0.91 -9.72 16.55
N LYS A 138 1.65 -8.77 17.14
CA LYS A 138 2.17 -7.58 16.46
C LYS A 138 3.18 -7.93 15.36
N PHE A 139 4.04 -8.93 15.59
CA PHE A 139 4.98 -9.42 14.59
C PHE A 139 4.33 -10.30 13.52
N ALA A 140 3.31 -11.10 13.87
CA ALA A 140 2.52 -11.84 12.88
C ALA A 140 1.76 -10.89 11.93
N ALA A 141 1.18 -9.80 12.45
CA ALA A 141 0.52 -8.78 11.63
C ALA A 141 1.49 -8.14 10.62
N LEU A 142 2.75 -7.92 11.01
CA LEU A 142 3.77 -7.39 10.10
C LEU A 142 4.14 -8.38 8.98
N PHE A 143 4.06 -9.68 9.27
CA PHE A 143 4.30 -10.73 8.28
C PHE A 143 3.19 -10.80 7.22
N GLY A 144 1.95 -10.46 7.59
CA GLY A 144 0.84 -10.31 6.64
C GLY A 144 0.87 -8.98 5.88
N LEU A 145 1.35 -7.91 6.50
CA LEU A 145 1.44 -6.58 5.91
C LEU A 145 2.46 -6.51 4.76
N ALA A 146 3.62 -7.15 4.92
CA ALA A 146 4.70 -7.15 3.93
C ALA A 146 4.28 -7.67 2.54
N PRO A 147 3.68 -8.87 2.39
CA PRO A 147 3.27 -9.36 1.07
C PRO A 147 2.17 -8.50 0.44
N VAL A 148 1.25 -7.92 1.24
CA VAL A 148 0.20 -7.03 0.71
C VAL A 148 0.79 -5.76 0.08
N LEU A 149 1.80 -5.15 0.73
CA LEU A 149 2.45 -3.95 0.20
C LEU A 149 3.31 -4.25 -1.04
N VAL A 150 3.92 -5.43 -1.10
CA VAL A 150 4.61 -5.90 -2.32
C VAL A 150 3.62 -6.15 -3.46
N LEU A 151 2.45 -6.72 -3.15
CA LEU A 151 1.39 -6.96 -4.11
C LEU A 151 0.84 -5.63 -4.66
N ASP A 152 0.65 -4.60 -3.83
CA ASP A 152 0.24 -3.26 -4.28
C ASP A 152 1.23 -2.68 -5.31
N LEU A 153 2.53 -2.78 -5.03
CA LEU A 153 3.56 -2.32 -5.96
C LEU A 153 3.52 -3.11 -7.27
N TYR A 154 3.33 -4.42 -7.21
CA TYR A 154 3.23 -5.28 -8.40
C TYR A 154 2.01 -4.95 -9.26
N VAL A 155 0.84 -4.79 -8.63
CA VAL A 155 -0.40 -4.42 -9.33
C VAL A 155 -0.29 -3.03 -9.94
N THR A 156 0.27 -2.06 -9.21
CA THR A 156 0.48 -0.69 -9.70
C THR A 156 1.47 -0.65 -10.86
N ALA A 157 2.57 -1.42 -10.78
CA ALA A 157 3.54 -1.52 -11.87
C ALA A 157 2.92 -2.18 -13.12
N ARG A 158 2.08 -3.21 -12.94
CA ARG A 158 1.36 -3.85 -14.02
C ARG A 158 0.35 -2.89 -14.67
N TRP A 159 -0.41 -2.14 -13.87
CA TRP A 159 -1.32 -1.11 -14.37
C TRP A 159 -0.58 -0.04 -15.19
N ALA A 160 0.59 0.39 -14.74
CA ALA A 160 1.41 1.36 -15.49
C ALA A 160 1.93 0.82 -16.84
N LEU A 161 2.16 -0.50 -16.96
CA LEU A 161 2.61 -1.16 -18.19
C LEU A 161 1.47 -1.50 -19.14
N ASP A 162 0.29 -1.81 -18.59
CA ASP A 162 -0.95 -2.20 -19.28
C ASP A 162 -1.76 -0.99 -19.78
N LEU A 163 -1.29 0.22 -19.49
CA LEU A 163 -1.95 1.46 -19.86
C LEU A 163 -1.80 1.74 -21.37
N ASP A 164 -2.69 1.20 -22.19
CA ASP A 164 -2.79 1.52 -23.61
C ASP A 164 -3.62 2.80 -23.83
N MET A 165 -2.98 3.85 -24.34
CA MET A 165 -3.62 5.16 -24.60
C MET A 165 -4.46 5.20 -25.89
N GLU A 166 -4.65 4.06 -26.55
CA GLU A 166 -5.43 3.96 -27.79
C GLU A 166 -6.90 3.60 -27.54
N VAL A 167 -7.24 3.18 -26.31
CA VAL A 167 -8.61 2.82 -25.93
C VAL A 167 -9.45 4.07 -25.65
N VAL A 168 -10.64 4.15 -26.25
CA VAL A 168 -11.63 5.19 -25.97
C VAL A 168 -12.29 4.88 -24.64
N ALA A 169 -12.07 5.72 -23.63
CA ALA A 169 -12.70 5.54 -22.33
C ALA A 169 -14.22 5.79 -22.43
N THR A 170 -15.00 4.91 -21.82
CA THR A 170 -16.45 5.02 -21.66
C THR A 170 -16.81 6.05 -20.60
N CYS A 171 -17.96 6.70 -20.78
CA CYS A 171 -18.50 7.64 -19.80
C CYS A 171 -18.83 6.92 -18.48
N CYS A 172 -18.55 7.58 -17.36
CA CYS A 172 -18.84 7.14 -16.01
C CYS A 172 -20.35 6.84 -15.78
N SER A 173 -21.26 7.40 -16.59
CA SER A 173 -22.71 7.09 -16.55
C SER A 173 -23.05 5.72 -17.13
N LEU A 174 -22.50 5.37 -18.30
CA LEU A 174 -22.80 4.12 -18.99
C LEU A 174 -22.33 2.89 -18.19
N GLY A 175 -21.13 2.96 -17.62
CA GLY A 175 -20.61 1.86 -16.81
C GLY A 175 -21.38 1.65 -15.50
N LEU A 176 -21.96 2.72 -14.93
CA LEU A 176 -22.76 2.63 -13.71
C LEU A 176 -24.17 2.09 -14.00
N ASP A 177 -24.75 2.46 -15.14
CA ASP A 177 -26.02 1.92 -15.63
C ASP A 177 -25.93 0.41 -15.92
N ASP A 178 -24.85 -0.05 -16.55
CA ASP A 178 -24.58 -1.48 -16.78
C ASP A 178 -24.46 -2.26 -15.45
N ALA A 179 -23.77 -1.70 -14.46
CA ALA A 179 -23.59 -2.33 -13.14
C ALA A 179 -24.90 -2.42 -12.32
N LEU A 180 -25.83 -1.49 -12.54
CA LEU A 180 -27.15 -1.47 -11.89
C LEU A 180 -28.19 -2.35 -12.62
N GLY A 181 -27.80 -3.04 -13.69
CA GLY A 181 -28.70 -3.91 -14.46
C GLY A 181 -29.64 -3.13 -15.37
N GLY A 182 -29.24 -1.94 -15.80
CA GLY A 182 -29.92 -1.17 -16.85
C GLY A 182 -29.81 -1.89 -18.19
N THR A 183 -30.58 -2.96 -18.37
CA THR A 183 -30.85 -3.54 -19.68
C THR A 183 -31.46 -2.45 -20.56
N GLN A 184 -30.79 -2.09 -21.65
CA GLN A 184 -31.51 -1.60 -22.82
C GLN A 184 -32.33 -2.73 -23.44
#